data_AF-A0A535RBR4-F1
#
_entry.id   AF-A0A535RBR4-F1
#
_cell.length_a   1.000
_cell.length_b   1.000
_cell.length_c   1.000
_cell.angle_alpha   90.00
_cell.angle_beta   90.00
_cell.angle_gamma   90.00
#
_symmetry.space_group_name_H-M   'P 1'
#
loop_
_entity.id
_entity.type
_entity.pdbx_description
1 polymer ?
#
loop_
_entity_poly.entity_id
_entity_poly.type
_entity_poly.pdbx_seq_one_letter_code
_entity_poly.pdbx_strand_id
1 'polypeptide(L)'
;MGALLLLDVLVQFFIIGAAVFTIYSEASNGTAAQKALDDSGFYFLAHAVNGATLAVLIVLMVGFSFGARYPWRTTGLTALLFLLLAIQSVLAHTGIPLVSALHVINGLIILGLTGALTRSNWAFGARPVQPVAAQPAATVAG
;
A
#
# COMPACT_ATOMS: atom_id res chain seq x y z
N MET A 1 -1.42 -11.97 -3.56
CA MET A 1 -2.11 -10.68 -3.39
C MET A 1 -1.26 -9.61 -2.74
N GLY A 2 -0.64 -9.83 -1.57
CA GLY A 2 0.20 -8.79 -0.92
C GLY A 2 1.28 -8.18 -1.83
N ALA A 3 2.03 -9.01 -2.55
CA ALA A 3 3.05 -8.55 -3.51
C ALA A 3 2.51 -7.67 -4.64
N LEU A 4 1.33 -8.01 -5.16
CA LEU A 4 0.67 -7.25 -6.22
C LEU A 4 0.17 -5.91 -5.67
N LEU A 5 -0.40 -5.90 -4.46
CA LEU A 5 -0.79 -4.66 -3.79
C LEU A 5 0.43 -3.77 -3.49
N LEU A 6 1.55 -4.35 -3.06
CA LEU A 6 2.78 -3.60 -2.84
C LEU A 6 3.30 -2.99 -4.14
N LEU A 7 3.33 -3.77 -5.22
CA LEU A 7 3.72 -3.28 -6.54
C LEU A 7 2.82 -2.13 -6.99
N ASP A 8 1.51 -2.29 -6.84
CA ASP A 8 0.51 -1.28 -7.19
C ASP A 8 0.70 0.03 -6.39
N VAL A 9 0.94 -0.07 -5.07
CA VAL A 9 1.29 1.10 -4.24
C VAL A 9 2.60 1.76 -4.73
N LEU A 10 3.63 0.98 -5.09
CA LEU A 10 4.88 1.53 -5.61
C LEU A 10 4.67 2.25 -6.96
N VAL A 11 3.84 1.68 -7.84
CA VAL A 11 3.44 2.31 -9.11
C VAL A 11 2.69 3.61 -8.85
N GLN A 12 1.78 3.65 -7.87
CA GLN A 12 1.07 4.87 -7.45
C GLN A 12 2.03 6.01 -7.09
N PHE A 13 3.08 5.72 -6.31
CA PHE A 13 4.11 6.69 -5.93
C PHE A 13 5.01 7.09 -7.09
N PHE A 14 5.37 6.15 -7.96
CA PHE A 14 6.15 6.44 -9.17
C PHE A 14 5.42 7.42 -10.09
N ILE A 15 4.13 7.17 -10.35
CA ILE A 15 3.32 8.01 -11.25
C ILE A 15 3.18 9.44 -10.72
N ILE A 16 2.83 9.62 -9.43
CA ILE A 16 2.72 10.98 -8.87
C ILE A 16 4.09 11.66 -8.76
N GLY A 17 5.15 10.89 -8.49
CA GLY A 17 6.51 11.39 -8.55
C GLY A 17 6.85 11.93 -9.94
N ALA A 18 6.50 11.20 -11.00
CA ALA A 18 6.70 11.67 -12.37
C ALA A 18 5.98 13.00 -12.63
N ALA A 19 4.73 13.17 -12.16
CA ALA A 19 4.01 14.45 -12.27
C ALA A 19 4.79 15.61 -11.61
N VAL A 20 5.26 15.40 -10.38
CA VAL A 20 6.01 16.41 -9.61
C VAL A 20 7.34 16.75 -10.29
N PHE A 21 8.07 15.76 -10.78
CA PHE A 21 9.34 15.98 -11.48
C PHE A 21 9.15 16.64 -12.85
N THR A 22 8.06 16.36 -13.56
CA THR A 22 7.69 17.09 -14.79
C THR A 22 7.43 18.56 -14.49
N ILE A 23 6.62 18.88 -13.47
CA ILE A 23 6.37 20.27 -13.05
C ILE A 23 7.68 20.97 -12.67
N TYR A 24 8.53 20.30 -11.88
CA TYR A 24 9.81 20.84 -11.45
C TYR A 24 10.74 21.13 -12.64
N SER A 25 10.85 20.17 -13.58
CA SER A 25 11.68 20.32 -14.77
C SER A 25 11.20 21.49 -15.64
N GLU A 26 9.90 21.56 -15.95
CA GLU A 26 9.32 22.66 -16.75
C GLU A 26 9.50 24.02 -16.05
N ALA A 27 9.22 24.10 -14.74
CA ALA A 27 9.43 25.33 -13.97
C ALA A 27 10.91 25.77 -13.96
N SER A 28 11.84 24.82 -13.84
CA SER A 28 13.28 25.10 -13.89
C SER A 28 13.77 25.59 -15.26
N ASN A 29 13.04 25.23 -16.33
CA ASN A 29 13.31 25.66 -17.70
C ASN A 29 12.65 27.01 -18.06
N GLY A 30 12.01 27.67 -17.10
CA GLY A 30 11.33 28.96 -17.30
C GLY A 30 9.97 28.85 -17.99
N THR A 31 9.38 27.65 -18.08
CA THR A 31 8.05 27.44 -18.64
C THR A 31 6.99 28.11 -17.77
N ALA A 32 5.95 28.67 -18.41
CA ALA A 32 4.79 29.21 -17.71
C ALA A 32 4.10 28.12 -16.87
N ALA A 33 3.68 28.47 -15.65
CA ALA A 33 3.10 27.52 -14.69
C ALA A 33 1.94 26.68 -15.27
N GLN A 34 1.08 27.29 -16.09
CA GLN A 34 -0.03 26.58 -16.72
C GLN A 34 0.44 25.45 -17.64
N LYS A 35 1.44 25.71 -18.49
CA LYS A 35 1.98 24.69 -19.38
C LYS A 35 2.65 23.54 -18.60
N ALA A 36 3.35 23.84 -17.51
CA ALA A 36 3.93 22.81 -16.64
C ALA A 36 2.86 21.90 -16.02
N LEU A 37 1.68 22.45 -15.69
CA LEU A 37 0.53 21.69 -15.22
C LEU A 37 -0.12 20.86 -16.34
N ASP A 38 -0.24 21.42 -17.54
CA ASP A 38 -0.78 20.70 -18.70
C ASP A 38 0.08 19.48 -19.06
N ASP A 39 1.41 19.65 -19.09
CA ASP A 39 2.37 18.59 -19.41
C ASP A 39 2.40 17.48 -18.34
N SER A 40 2.05 17.80 -17.09
CA SER A 40 1.96 16.82 -16.00
C SER A 40 0.57 16.17 -15.86
N GLY A 41 -0.43 16.68 -16.59
CA GLY A 41 -1.83 16.27 -16.49
C GLY A 41 -2.06 14.77 -16.68
N PHE A 42 -1.35 14.14 -17.62
CA PHE A 42 -1.43 12.70 -17.84
C PHE A 42 -1.08 11.89 -16.58
N TYR A 43 -0.03 12.30 -15.86
CA TYR A 43 0.41 11.59 -14.66
C TYR A 43 -0.58 11.75 -13.50
N PHE A 44 -1.21 12.92 -13.35
CA PHE A 44 -2.28 13.10 -12.36
C PHE A 44 -3.48 12.20 -12.66
N LEU A 45 -3.89 12.10 -13.93
CA LEU A 45 -4.96 11.21 -14.34
C LEU A 45 -4.59 9.73 -14.12
N ALA A 46 -3.37 9.33 -14.51
CA ALA A 46 -2.87 7.98 -14.29
C ALA A 46 -2.80 7.63 -12.80
N HIS A 47 -2.41 8.58 -11.93
CA HIS A 47 -2.43 8.39 -10.48
C HIS A 47 -3.85 8.18 -9.95
N ALA A 48 -4.83 8.97 -10.42
CA ALA A 48 -6.22 8.79 -10.03
C ALA A 48 -6.77 7.40 -10.44
N VAL A 49 -6.49 6.98 -11.68
CA VAL A 49 -6.92 5.68 -12.20
C VAL A 49 -6.24 4.52 -11.46
N ASN A 50 -4.94 4.60 -11.21
CA ASN A 50 -4.22 3.59 -10.44
C ASN A 50 -4.75 3.50 -9.00
N GLY A 51 -5.16 4.64 -8.41
CA GLY A 51 -5.80 4.68 -7.10
C GLY A 51 -7.12 3.90 -7.04
N ALA A 52 -7.89 3.86 -8.14
CA ALA A 52 -9.08 3.03 -8.24
C ALA A 52 -8.74 1.53 -8.29
N THR A 53 -7.68 1.14 -9.00
CA THR A 53 -7.17 -0.24 -9.01
C THR A 53 -6.76 -0.68 -7.60
N LEU A 54 -6.03 0.18 -6.87
CA LEU A 54 -5.63 -0.06 -5.48
C LEU A 54 -6.85 -0.27 -4.58
N ALA A 55 -7.88 0.56 -4.73
CA ALA A 55 -9.12 0.43 -3.97
C ALA A 55 -9.80 -0.93 -4.20
N VAL A 56 -9.88 -1.37 -5.46
CA VAL A 56 -10.43 -2.69 -5.83
C VAL A 56 -9.61 -3.82 -5.20
N LEU A 57 -8.28 -3.76 -5.28
CA LEU A 57 -7.41 -4.79 -4.71
C LEU A 57 -7.56 -4.90 -3.18
N ILE A 58 -7.67 -3.77 -2.46
CA ILE A 58 -7.88 -3.77 -1.01
C ILE A 58 -9.25 -4.36 -0.66
N VAL A 59 -10.32 -3.98 -1.36
CA VAL A 59 -11.66 -4.53 -1.14
C VAL A 59 -11.70 -6.04 -1.37
N LEU A 60 -11.10 -6.52 -2.45
CA LEU A 60 -10.98 -7.96 -2.72
C LEU A 60 -10.18 -8.66 -1.62
N MET A 61 -9.08 -8.06 -1.16
CA MET A 61 -8.25 -8.63 -0.11
C MET A 61 -8.98 -8.74 1.23
N VAL A 62 -9.84 -7.78 1.57
CA VAL A 62 -10.74 -7.85 2.72
C VAL A 62 -11.79 -8.95 2.53
N GLY A 63 -12.46 -9.00 1.37
CA GLY A 63 -13.45 -10.04 1.09
C GLY A 63 -12.85 -11.45 1.20
N PHE A 64 -11.66 -11.66 0.65
CA PHE A 64 -10.93 -12.92 0.77
C PHE A 64 -10.42 -13.20 2.18
N SER A 65 -10.10 -12.19 2.99
CA SER A 65 -9.62 -12.43 4.36
C SER A 65 -10.70 -13.02 5.27
N PHE A 66 -11.95 -12.59 5.09
CA PHE A 66 -13.11 -13.21 5.74
C PHE A 66 -13.44 -14.59 5.13
N GLY A 67 -13.44 -14.72 3.81
CA GLY A 67 -13.78 -15.98 3.13
C GLY A 67 -12.80 -17.13 3.38
N ALA A 68 -11.51 -16.83 3.53
CA ALA A 68 -10.45 -17.83 3.72
C ALA A 68 -10.16 -18.19 5.18
N ARG A 69 -10.89 -17.61 6.16
CA ARG A 69 -10.69 -17.81 7.61
C ARG A 69 -9.23 -17.59 8.07
N TYR A 70 -8.58 -16.53 7.58
CA TYR A 70 -7.22 -16.19 8.02
C TYR A 70 -7.16 -15.89 9.53
N PRO A 71 -5.97 -15.99 10.15
CA PRO A 71 -5.77 -15.57 11.53
C PRO A 71 -6.28 -14.14 11.76
N TRP A 72 -6.93 -13.89 12.91
CA TRP A 72 -7.51 -12.59 13.28
C TRP A 72 -6.54 -11.41 13.13
N ARG A 73 -5.24 -11.64 13.33
CA ARG A 73 -4.20 -10.63 13.09
C ARG A 73 -4.18 -10.18 11.63
N THR A 74 -4.22 -11.11 10.68
CA THR A 74 -4.24 -10.81 9.25
C THR A 74 -5.55 -10.11 8.87
N THR A 75 -6.69 -10.60 9.38
CA THR A 75 -8.00 -9.97 9.15
C THR A 75 -8.04 -8.54 9.67
N GLY A 76 -7.54 -8.29 10.89
CA GLY A 76 -7.46 -6.96 11.48
C GLY A 76 -6.56 -6.00 10.69
N LEU A 77 -5.41 -6.47 10.20
CA LEU A 77 -4.53 -5.65 9.36
C LEU A 77 -5.15 -5.37 7.98
N THR A 78 -5.90 -6.30 7.39
CA THR A 78 -6.65 -6.04 6.16
C THR A 78 -7.80 -5.05 6.38
N ALA A 79 -8.48 -5.11 7.53
CA ALA A 79 -9.50 -4.13 7.89
C ALA A 79 -8.90 -2.73 8.12
N LEU A 80 -7.70 -2.66 8.73
CA LEU A 80 -6.96 -1.42 8.86
C LEU A 80 -6.58 -0.83 7.50
N LEU A 81 -6.11 -1.65 6.53
CA LEU A 81 -5.86 -1.19 5.16
C LEU A 81 -7.13 -0.58 4.53
N PHE A 82 -8.28 -1.20 4.74
CA PHE A 82 -9.56 -0.68 4.24
C PHE A 82 -9.94 0.66 4.89
N LEU A 83 -9.76 0.79 6.21
CA LEU A 83 -9.98 2.05 6.91
C LEU A 83 -9.05 3.15 6.38
N LEU A 84 -7.76 2.84 6.21
CA LEU A 84 -6.78 3.76 5.65
C LEU A 84 -7.13 4.16 4.22
N LEU A 85 -7.70 3.26 3.41
CA LEU A 85 -8.20 3.59 2.07
C LEU A 85 -9.39 4.55 2.11
N ALA A 86 -10.33 4.36 3.04
CA ALA A 86 -11.45 5.28 3.22
C ALA A 86 -10.97 6.67 3.62
N ILE A 87 -10.04 6.75 4.58
CA ILE A 87 -9.38 7.99 4.99
C ILE A 87 -8.62 8.61 3.80
N GLN A 88 -7.88 7.82 3.03
CA GLN A 88 -7.15 8.27 1.83
C GLN A 88 -8.09 8.97 0.85
N SER A 89 -9.25 8.35 0.60
CA SER A 89 -10.25 8.85 -0.34
C SER A 89 -10.84 10.18 0.14
N VAL A 90 -11.16 10.29 1.42
CA VAL A 90 -11.66 11.54 2.01
C VAL A 90 -10.60 12.63 1.90
N LEU A 91 -9.36 12.36 2.36
CA LEU A 91 -8.28 13.34 2.32
C LEU A 91 -8.03 13.86 0.90
N ALA A 92 -7.96 12.97 -0.10
CA ALA A 92 -7.72 13.34 -1.49
C ALA A 92 -8.81 14.24 -2.11
N HIS A 93 -10.05 14.23 -1.58
CA HIS A 93 -11.19 14.93 -2.18
C HIS A 93 -11.80 16.03 -1.28
N THR A 94 -11.14 16.40 -0.18
CA THR A 94 -11.66 17.47 0.70
C THR A 94 -11.71 18.84 0.04
N GLY A 95 -10.86 19.08 -0.98
CA GLY A 95 -10.72 20.38 -1.64
C GLY A 95 -9.96 21.43 -0.83
N ILE A 96 -9.59 21.14 0.42
CA ILE A 96 -8.77 22.02 1.27
C ILE A 96 -7.31 21.63 1.04
N PRO A 97 -6.44 22.47 0.48
CA PRO A 97 -5.10 22.06 0.04
C PRO A 97 -4.24 21.41 1.14
N LEU A 98 -4.20 22.03 2.33
CA LEU A 98 -3.38 21.55 3.43
C LEU A 98 -3.90 20.23 4.03
N VAL A 99 -5.22 20.09 4.14
CA VAL A 99 -5.84 18.83 4.60
C VAL A 99 -5.66 17.76 3.54
N SER A 100 -5.81 18.14 2.26
CA SER A 100 -5.60 17.22 1.15
C SER A 100 -4.18 16.69 1.16
N ALA A 101 -3.16 17.52 1.41
CA ALA A 101 -1.77 17.07 1.50
C ALA A 101 -1.53 15.93 2.52
N LEU A 102 -2.38 15.77 3.55
CA LEU A 102 -2.30 14.64 4.48
C LEU A 102 -2.53 13.28 3.80
N HIS A 103 -3.16 13.25 2.62
CA HIS A 103 -3.29 12.01 1.83
C HIS A 103 -1.93 11.42 1.46
N VAL A 104 -0.89 12.25 1.31
CA VAL A 104 0.47 11.77 1.04
C VAL A 104 1.00 11.00 2.26
N ILE A 105 0.80 11.55 3.46
CA ILE A 105 1.22 10.91 4.71
C ILE A 105 0.48 9.59 4.91
N ASN A 106 -0.84 9.58 4.70
CA ASN A 106 -1.64 8.35 4.81
C ASN A 106 -1.21 7.31 3.74
N GLY A 107 -0.85 7.76 2.53
CA GLY A 107 -0.26 6.90 1.50
C GLY A 107 1.04 6.22 1.94
N LEU A 108 1.91 6.91 2.66
CA LEU A 108 3.14 6.34 3.22
C LEU A 108 2.85 5.28 4.30
N ILE A 109 1.81 5.50 5.11
CA ILE A 109 1.34 4.51 6.09
C ILE A 109 0.84 3.25 5.38
N ILE A 110 0.04 3.41 4.31
CA ILE A 110 -0.44 2.30 3.48
C ILE A 110 0.74 1.53 2.87
N LEU A 111 1.76 2.22 2.36
CA LEU A 111 2.98 1.59 1.83
C LEU A 111 3.68 0.74 2.90
N GLY A 112 3.91 1.31 4.08
CA GLY A 112 4.54 0.60 5.19
C GLY A 112 3.77 -0.65 5.63
N LEU A 113 2.45 -0.52 5.80
CA LEU A 113 1.58 -1.63 6.19
C LEU A 113 1.52 -2.72 5.12
N THR A 114 1.39 -2.33 3.85
CA THR A 114 1.38 -3.26 2.71
C THR A 114 2.72 -3.98 2.58
N GLY A 115 3.83 -3.29 2.79
CA GLY A 115 5.17 -3.87 2.84
C GLY A 115 5.32 -4.90 3.95
N ALA A 116 4.85 -4.58 5.17
CA ALA A 116 4.88 -5.49 6.31
C ALA A 116 4.01 -6.75 6.08
N LEU A 117 2.81 -6.58 5.53
CA LEU A 117 1.91 -7.68 5.17
C LEU A 117 2.52 -8.57 4.07
N THR A 118 3.14 -7.95 3.06
CA THR A 118 3.81 -8.69 1.99
C THR A 118 4.98 -9.50 2.52
N ARG A 119 5.85 -8.89 3.35
CA ARG A 119 7.00 -9.57 3.95
C ARG A 119 6.59 -10.75 4.83
N SER A 120 5.57 -10.57 5.66
CA SER A 120 5.11 -11.62 6.59
C SER A 120 4.43 -12.80 5.90
N ASN A 121 3.90 -12.60 4.69
CA ASN A 121 3.21 -13.64 3.92
C ASN A 121 3.95 -14.00 2.62
N TRP A 122 5.23 -13.62 2.51
CA TRP A 122 6.02 -13.86 1.30
C TRP A 122 6.24 -15.35 1.08
N ALA A 123 5.98 -15.82 -0.15
CA ALA A 123 6.05 -17.24 -0.49
C ALA A 123 7.45 -17.85 -0.27
N PHE A 124 8.51 -17.02 -0.33
CA PHE A 124 9.90 -17.44 -0.13
C PHE A 124 10.50 -16.89 1.18
N GLY A 125 9.67 -16.45 2.12
CA GLY A 125 10.15 -15.95 3.42
C GLY A 125 10.73 -17.08 4.28
N ALA A 126 11.82 -16.80 4.99
CA ALA A 126 12.37 -17.75 5.97
C ALA A 126 11.32 -18.02 7.06
N ARG A 127 10.76 -19.23 7.07
CA ARG A 127 9.95 -19.69 8.20
C ARG A 127 10.90 -20.00 9.35
N PRO A 128 10.62 -19.54 10.59
CA PRO A 128 11.39 -20.00 11.73
C PRO A 128 11.27 -21.52 11.79
N VAL A 129 12.41 -22.22 11.70
CA VAL A 129 12.48 -23.65 11.98
C VAL A 129 12.14 -23.78 13.45
N GLN A 130 10.98 -24.37 13.77
CA GLN A 130 10.68 -24.70 15.16
C GLN A 130 11.76 -25.68 15.64
N PRO A 131 12.44 -25.39 16.76
CA PRO A 131 13.31 -26.39 17.38
C PRO A 131 12.44 -27.62 17.67
N VAL A 132 12.83 -28.79 17.16
CA VAL A 132 12.22 -30.04 17.58
C VAL A 132 12.41 -30.13 19.09
N ALA A 133 11.33 -30.02 19.85
CA ALA A 133 11.37 -30.23 21.29
C ALA A 133 11.95 -31.63 21.52
N ALA A 134 13.08 -31.72 22.22
CA ALA A 134 13.66 -33.00 22.59
C ALA A 134 12.60 -33.80 23.36
N GLN A 135 12.20 -34.96 22.83
CA GLN A 135 11.31 -35.87 23.53
C GLN A 135 11.96 -36.24 24.88
N PRO A 136 11.25 -36.14 26.01
CA PRO A 136 11.76 -36.61 27.28
C PRO A 136 12.15 -38.09 27.15
N ALA A 137 13.39 -38.42 27.53
CA ALA A 137 13.86 -39.80 27.54
C ALA A 137 12.88 -40.65 28.38
N ALA A 138 12.32 -41.69 27.75
CA ALA A 138 11.41 -42.61 28.42
C ALA A 138 12.08 -43.16 29.68
N THR A 139 11.52 -42.84 30.84
CA THR A 139 11.98 -43.38 32.11
C THR A 139 11.59 -44.85 32.14
N VAL A 140 12.53 -45.74 31.90
CA VAL A 140 12.33 -47.18 32.09
C VAL A 140 12.33 -47.43 33.60
N ALA A 141 11.15 -47.58 34.18
CA ALA A 141 11.01 -48.09 35.55
C ALA A 141 11.27 -49.60 35.51
N GLY A 142 12.30 -50.03 36.24
CA GLY A 142 12.61 -51.43 36.53
C GLY A 142 12.03 -51.88 37.86
#